data_AF-A0A849EUN8-F1
#
_entry.id   AF-A0A849EUN8-F1
#
_cell.length_a   1.000
_cell.length_b   1.000
_cell.length_c   1.000
_cell.angle_alpha   90.00
_cell.angle_beta   90.00
_cell.angle_gamma   90.00
#
_symmetry.space_group_name_H-M   'P 1'
#
loop_
_entity.id
_entity.type
_entity.pdbx_description
1 polymer ?
#
loop_
_entity_poly.entity_id
_entity_poly.type
_entity_poly.pdbx_seq_one_letter_code
_entity_poly.pdbx_strand_id
1 'polypeptide(L)'
;MSDSYIVDPDVGFIEEVTRLGGQDLKKCYQCATCSVACPISPDTKPFPRKEMLATSWGLKNRLIGNGDIWLCHNCGDCTTRCPRGAKPGDVLAAVRAYTVTEYAVPKALGKMVNNPSSLPVLMAIPIAIFLVVGLVLKMFGVNWLNFNPAGDQLWQADYISNYLVDIIMVPTFCGAIGVFALGLKRFITDIHANALLEGKTDKEKIEPVEFIRSLIKVLPTIMRHNRFSECGENKDRATAHMMVLFGFIGLFIVTGTFFFAEWVLHIEGPYSQWSPVKWLANAGGIALIIGGSLMIAKRMGQQDQITSYKDWYLIGLVLVLGGTGLLTEMLRLGHLYDLSAFIYVLHLIAVWMLFAYTPFSKLAHFVYRTVAMAYQSYSGRT
;
A
#
# COMPACT_ATOMS: atom_id res chain seq x y z
N MET A 1 -27.37 30.59 -17.75
CA MET A 1 -27.58 29.55 -18.79
C MET A 1 -26.78 28.34 -18.38
N SER A 2 -27.34 27.14 -18.46
CA SER A 2 -26.55 25.92 -18.26
C SER A 2 -25.68 25.71 -19.50
N ASP A 3 -24.38 25.90 -19.38
CA ASP A 3 -23.45 25.64 -20.47
C ASP A 3 -23.61 24.20 -20.95
N SER A 4 -23.77 24.01 -22.26
CA SER A 4 -23.86 22.69 -22.87
C SER A 4 -22.49 22.01 -22.78
N TYR A 5 -22.43 20.94 -21.99
CA TYR A 5 -21.23 20.12 -21.85
C TYR A 5 -21.37 18.85 -22.69
N ILE A 6 -20.55 18.72 -23.74
CA ILE A 6 -20.41 17.46 -24.48
C ILE A 6 -19.58 16.52 -23.62
N VAL A 7 -20.20 15.45 -23.14
CA VAL A 7 -19.51 14.38 -22.43
C VAL A 7 -18.79 13.51 -23.46
N ASP A 8 -17.45 13.47 -23.40
CA ASP A 8 -16.63 12.49 -24.12
C ASP A 8 -16.19 11.38 -23.14
N PRO A 9 -16.82 10.19 -23.18
CA PRO A 9 -16.49 9.10 -22.25
C PRO A 9 -15.13 8.48 -22.54
N ASP A 10 -14.23 8.46 -21.56
CA ASP A 10 -13.00 7.68 -21.64
C ASP A 10 -13.32 6.18 -21.43
N VAL A 11 -13.46 5.46 -22.55
CA VAL A 11 -13.75 4.01 -22.55
C VAL A 11 -12.59 3.21 -21.93
N GLY A 12 -11.34 3.62 -22.18
CA GLY A 12 -10.17 2.96 -21.62
C GLY A 12 -10.11 3.07 -20.10
N PHE A 13 -10.55 4.20 -19.53
CA PHE A 13 -10.73 4.35 -18.09
C PHE A 13 -11.78 3.39 -17.54
N ILE A 14 -12.93 3.24 -18.21
CA ILE A 14 -14.00 2.33 -17.77
C ILE A 14 -13.51 0.88 -17.78
N GLU A 15 -12.79 0.48 -18.82
CA GLU A 15 -12.19 -0.85 -18.94
C GLU A 15 -11.17 -1.11 -17.83
N GLU A 16 -10.30 -0.14 -17.54
CA GLU A 16 -9.31 -0.26 -16.48
C GLU A 16 -9.95 -0.39 -15.10
N VAL A 17 -10.95 0.45 -14.79
CA VAL A 17 -11.70 0.36 -13.53
C VAL A 17 -12.43 -0.98 -13.41
N THR A 18 -12.99 -1.48 -14.51
CA THR A 18 -13.61 -2.81 -14.57
C THR A 18 -12.60 -3.90 -14.22
N ARG A 19 -11.41 -3.87 -14.82
CA ARG A 19 -10.30 -4.80 -14.53
C ARG A 19 -9.80 -4.72 -13.09
N LEU A 20 -9.84 -3.53 -12.49
CA LEU A 20 -9.43 -3.30 -11.10
C LEU A 20 -10.50 -3.69 -10.06
N GLY A 21 -11.62 -4.29 -10.49
CA GLY A 21 -12.67 -4.80 -9.61
C GLY A 21 -13.98 -3.99 -9.62
N GLY A 22 -14.09 -2.97 -10.47
CA GLY A 22 -15.27 -2.10 -10.57
C GLY A 22 -16.37 -2.60 -11.52
N GLN A 23 -16.39 -3.88 -11.90
CA GLN A 23 -17.23 -4.42 -12.99
C GLN A 23 -18.74 -4.15 -12.88
N ASP A 24 -19.26 -3.94 -11.67
CA ASP A 24 -20.68 -3.67 -11.43
C ASP A 24 -21.07 -2.18 -11.60
N LEU A 25 -20.13 -1.30 -11.98
CA LEU A 25 -20.33 0.15 -12.10
C LEU A 25 -21.52 0.52 -13.02
N LYS A 26 -21.76 -0.26 -14.08
CA LYS A 26 -22.84 0.00 -15.06
C LYS A 26 -24.23 -0.40 -14.57
N LYS A 27 -24.35 -1.11 -13.43
CA LYS A 27 -25.65 -1.46 -12.83
C LYS A 27 -26.30 -0.28 -12.10
N CYS A 28 -25.53 0.77 -11.81
CA CYS A 28 -25.97 1.92 -11.03
C CYS A 28 -27.01 2.76 -11.80
N TYR A 29 -28.18 2.95 -11.19
CA TYR A 29 -29.26 3.82 -11.66
C TYR A 29 -29.48 5.09 -10.82
N GLN A 30 -28.49 5.47 -9.99
CA GLN A 30 -28.47 6.75 -9.27
C GLN A 30 -29.59 6.98 -8.23
N CYS A 31 -30.00 5.96 -7.46
CA CYS A 31 -31.03 6.10 -6.40
C CYS A 31 -30.59 6.81 -5.10
N ALA A 32 -29.30 7.10 -4.92
CA ALA A 32 -28.72 7.69 -3.70
C ALA A 32 -28.68 6.85 -2.41
N THR A 33 -29.18 5.60 -2.39
CA THR A 33 -29.11 4.74 -1.19
C THR A 33 -27.70 4.64 -0.60
N CYS A 34 -26.67 4.57 -1.45
CA CYS A 34 -25.28 4.51 -1.02
C CYS A 34 -24.80 5.77 -0.27
N SER A 35 -25.32 6.95 -0.65
CA SER A 35 -24.98 8.21 0.00
C SER A 35 -25.67 8.39 1.33
N VAL A 36 -26.93 7.98 1.43
CA VAL A 36 -27.70 8.05 2.69
C VAL A 36 -27.22 7.00 3.70
N ALA A 37 -26.81 5.83 3.22
CA ALA A 37 -26.33 4.76 4.09
C ALA A 37 -24.92 5.00 4.67
N CYS A 38 -24.16 5.94 4.12
CA CYS A 38 -22.76 6.14 4.49
C CYS A 38 -22.65 7.13 5.66
N PRO A 39 -22.18 6.71 6.85
CA PRO A 39 -22.14 7.58 8.04
C PRO A 39 -21.11 8.71 7.94
N ILE A 40 -20.15 8.58 7.03
CA ILE A 40 -19.10 9.58 6.79
C ILE A 40 -19.36 10.44 5.55
N SER A 41 -20.49 10.23 4.86
CA SER A 41 -20.87 11.08 3.74
C SER A 41 -21.43 12.40 4.29
N PRO A 42 -20.92 13.55 3.86
CA PRO A 42 -21.44 14.83 4.30
C PRO A 42 -22.82 15.12 3.69
N ASP A 43 -23.64 15.89 4.41
CA ASP A 43 -24.90 16.42 3.88
C ASP A 43 -24.64 17.38 2.71
N THR A 44 -23.54 18.14 2.79
CA THR A 44 -23.10 19.04 1.73
C THR A 44 -22.18 18.28 0.75
N LYS A 45 -22.72 17.97 -0.44
CA LYS A 45 -22.04 17.25 -1.53
C LYS A 45 -21.71 15.79 -1.17
N PRO A 46 -22.73 14.95 -0.95
CA PRO A 46 -22.56 13.56 -0.52
C PRO A 46 -21.82 12.71 -1.56
N PHE A 47 -21.19 11.63 -1.08
CA PHE A 47 -20.57 10.56 -1.87
C PHE A 47 -21.19 9.21 -1.45
N PRO A 48 -21.07 8.09 -2.20
CA PRO A 48 -20.39 7.91 -3.47
C PRO A 48 -21.27 8.09 -4.72
N ARG A 49 -22.52 8.56 -4.61
CA ARG A 49 -23.48 8.57 -5.74
C ARG A 49 -22.90 9.27 -7.00
N LYS A 50 -22.32 10.46 -6.81
CA LYS A 50 -21.76 11.27 -7.89
C LYS A 50 -20.49 10.63 -8.49
N GLU A 51 -19.68 9.98 -7.65
CA GLU A 51 -18.51 9.20 -8.08
C GLU A 51 -18.93 8.00 -8.92
N MET A 52 -20.02 7.31 -8.54
CA MET A 52 -20.58 6.21 -9.33
C MET A 52 -21.02 6.67 -10.73
N LEU A 53 -21.64 7.85 -10.82
CA LEU A 53 -22.04 8.43 -12.11
C LEU A 53 -20.83 8.82 -12.96
N ALA A 54 -19.89 9.55 -12.37
CA ALA A 54 -18.67 9.96 -13.07
C ALA A 54 -17.89 8.74 -13.57
N THR A 55 -17.85 7.66 -12.77
CA THR A 55 -17.20 6.42 -13.15
C THR A 55 -17.93 5.72 -14.29
N SER A 56 -19.27 5.65 -14.24
CA SER A 56 -20.06 5.02 -15.29
C SER A 56 -20.04 5.77 -16.63
N TRP A 57 -19.81 7.08 -16.61
CA TRP A 57 -19.69 7.91 -17.80
C TRP A 57 -18.26 8.10 -18.30
N GLY A 58 -17.26 7.48 -17.67
CA GLY A 58 -15.87 7.62 -18.10
C GLY A 58 -15.29 9.01 -17.84
N LEU A 59 -15.83 9.76 -16.86
CA LEU A 59 -15.38 11.11 -16.50
C LEU A 59 -14.12 11.06 -15.62
N LYS A 60 -13.04 10.48 -16.16
CA LYS A 60 -11.75 10.28 -15.49
C LYS A 60 -11.26 11.52 -14.70
N ASN A 61 -11.31 12.69 -15.33
CA ASN A 61 -10.82 13.94 -14.75
C ASN A 61 -11.63 14.41 -13.52
N ARG A 62 -12.90 13.97 -13.38
CA ARG A 62 -13.72 14.26 -12.18
C ARG A 62 -13.41 13.34 -11.00
N LEU A 63 -12.58 12.32 -11.19
CA LEU A 63 -12.30 11.30 -10.17
C LEU A 63 -10.87 11.36 -9.64
N ILE A 64 -9.87 11.59 -10.50
CA ILE A 64 -8.44 11.55 -10.11
C ILE A 64 -8.08 12.60 -9.06
N GLY A 65 -8.65 13.81 -9.17
CA GLY A 65 -8.52 14.89 -8.19
C GLY A 65 -9.61 14.90 -7.13
N ASN A 66 -10.54 13.95 -7.11
CA ASN A 66 -11.64 14.00 -6.14
C ASN A 66 -11.20 13.40 -4.79
N GLY A 67 -11.11 14.24 -3.76
CA GLY A 67 -10.78 13.79 -2.40
C GLY A 67 -11.76 12.76 -1.81
N ASP A 68 -13.02 12.73 -2.25
CA ASP A 68 -14.08 11.89 -1.66
C ASP A 68 -13.82 10.39 -1.81
N ILE A 69 -13.18 9.98 -2.92
CA ILE A 69 -12.83 8.57 -3.14
C ILE A 69 -11.89 8.06 -2.04
N TRP A 70 -11.08 8.95 -1.46
CA TRP A 70 -10.09 8.64 -0.42
C TRP A 70 -10.68 8.61 0.98
N LEU A 71 -11.83 9.26 1.21
CA LEU A 71 -12.52 9.26 2.50
C LEU A 71 -13.25 7.93 2.74
N CYS A 72 -13.73 7.30 1.68
CA CYS A 72 -14.38 5.98 1.71
C CYS A 72 -13.54 4.92 2.46
N HIS A 73 -14.09 4.37 3.55
CA HIS A 73 -13.47 3.29 4.34
C HIS A 73 -13.51 1.92 3.65
N ASN A 74 -14.22 1.79 2.54
CA ASN A 74 -14.52 0.51 1.89
C ASN A 74 -15.19 -0.49 2.83
N CYS A 75 -16.14 -0.01 3.65
CA CYS A 75 -16.82 -0.82 4.64
C CYS A 75 -17.89 -1.75 4.08
N GLY A 76 -18.34 -1.56 2.83
CA GLY A 76 -19.33 -2.45 2.20
C GLY A 76 -20.80 -2.16 2.51
N ASP A 77 -21.14 -1.33 3.51
CA ASP A 77 -22.54 -1.02 3.84
C ASP A 77 -23.34 -0.52 2.61
N CYS A 78 -22.73 0.35 1.81
CA CYS A 78 -23.31 0.85 0.56
C CYS A 78 -23.44 -0.21 -0.54
N THR A 79 -22.60 -1.24 -0.51
CA THR A 79 -22.65 -2.40 -1.43
C THR A 79 -23.80 -3.31 -1.03
N THR A 80 -23.88 -3.70 0.25
CA THR A 80 -24.95 -4.57 0.78
C THR A 80 -26.33 -3.96 0.59
N ARG A 81 -26.47 -2.64 0.81
CA ARG A 81 -27.75 -1.94 0.66
C ARG A 81 -28.09 -1.55 -0.78
N CYS A 82 -27.24 -1.84 -1.77
CA CYS A 82 -27.49 -1.43 -3.14
C CYS A 82 -28.59 -2.29 -3.79
N PRO A 83 -29.75 -1.73 -4.16
CA PRO A 83 -30.87 -2.50 -4.73
C PRO A 83 -30.59 -3.07 -6.13
N ARG A 84 -29.53 -2.59 -6.78
CA ARG A 84 -29.08 -3.04 -8.12
C ARG A 84 -27.83 -3.91 -8.08
N GLY A 85 -27.26 -4.15 -6.89
CA GLY A 85 -25.98 -4.83 -6.76
C GLY A 85 -24.84 -4.15 -7.53
N ALA A 86 -24.82 -2.80 -7.57
CA ALA A 86 -23.81 -2.00 -8.29
C ALA A 86 -22.48 -1.84 -7.53
N LYS A 87 -22.36 -2.48 -6.36
CA LYS A 87 -21.19 -2.53 -5.47
C LYS A 87 -20.37 -1.23 -5.35
N PRO A 88 -20.94 -0.12 -4.83
CA PRO A 88 -20.25 1.17 -4.81
C PRO A 88 -18.92 1.17 -4.04
N GLY A 89 -18.78 0.35 -3.00
CA GLY A 89 -17.51 0.22 -2.27
C GLY A 89 -16.38 -0.28 -3.19
N ASP A 90 -16.65 -1.33 -3.96
CA ASP A 90 -15.68 -1.96 -4.86
C ASP A 90 -15.32 -1.03 -6.03
N VAL A 91 -16.31 -0.32 -6.57
CA VAL A 91 -16.08 0.70 -7.62
C VAL A 91 -15.16 1.81 -7.10
N LEU A 92 -15.40 2.36 -5.90
CA LEU A 92 -14.51 3.38 -5.32
C LEU A 92 -13.11 2.82 -4.98
N ALA A 93 -13.01 1.56 -4.58
CA ALA A 93 -11.72 0.89 -4.40
C ALA A 93 -10.95 0.78 -5.73
N ALA A 94 -11.63 0.42 -6.82
CA ALA A 94 -11.05 0.35 -8.15
C ALA A 94 -10.62 1.73 -8.68
N VAL A 95 -11.44 2.77 -8.49
CA VAL A 95 -11.09 4.16 -8.86
C VAL A 95 -9.87 4.65 -8.07
N ARG A 96 -9.75 4.33 -6.78
CA ARG A 96 -8.52 4.62 -6.02
C ARG A 96 -7.30 3.90 -6.58
N ALA A 97 -7.42 2.61 -6.90
CA ALA A 97 -6.33 1.84 -7.48
C ALA A 97 -5.88 2.39 -8.85
N TYR A 98 -6.83 2.88 -9.65
CA TYR A 98 -6.55 3.60 -10.89
C TYR A 98 -5.80 4.90 -10.61
N THR A 99 -6.30 5.68 -9.66
CA THR A 99 -5.73 6.99 -9.27
C THR A 99 -4.29 6.85 -8.78
N VAL A 100 -3.96 5.83 -7.99
CA VAL A 100 -2.57 5.51 -7.60
C VAL A 100 -1.69 5.33 -8.85
N THR A 101 -2.19 4.60 -9.85
CA THR A 101 -1.43 4.30 -11.08
C THR A 101 -1.23 5.53 -11.96
N GLU A 102 -2.16 6.48 -11.92
CA GLU A 102 -2.02 7.77 -12.63
C GLU A 102 -0.94 8.67 -12.01
N TYR A 103 -0.84 8.69 -10.68
CA TYR A 103 0.16 9.51 -9.97
C TYR A 103 1.51 8.82 -9.76
N ALA A 104 1.59 7.49 -9.81
CA ALA A 104 2.86 6.79 -9.66
C ALA A 104 3.67 6.80 -10.97
N VAL A 105 4.98 7.02 -10.86
CA VAL A 105 5.92 7.02 -12.00
C VAL A 105 7.07 6.06 -11.73
N PRO A 106 7.52 5.27 -12.72
CA PRO A 106 7.05 5.22 -14.11
C PRO A 106 5.72 4.46 -14.29
N LYS A 107 4.85 4.94 -15.19
CA LYS A 107 3.54 4.32 -15.45
C LYS A 107 3.63 2.87 -15.94
N ALA A 108 4.69 2.52 -16.67
CA ALA A 108 4.93 1.15 -17.16
C ALA A 108 5.04 0.15 -16.00
N LEU A 109 5.81 0.51 -14.95
CA LEU A 109 5.94 -0.33 -13.76
C LEU A 109 4.60 -0.44 -13.02
N GLY A 110 3.86 0.66 -12.91
CA GLY A 110 2.50 0.65 -12.34
C GLY A 110 1.57 -0.32 -13.07
N LYS A 111 1.59 -0.34 -14.40
CA LYS A 111 0.81 -1.31 -15.20
C LYS A 111 1.25 -2.75 -14.97
N MET A 112 2.56 -3.02 -14.85
CA MET A 112 3.08 -4.36 -14.56
C MET A 112 2.64 -4.85 -13.18
N VAL A 113 2.77 -4.02 -12.14
CA VAL A 113 2.35 -4.36 -10.76
C VAL A 113 0.84 -4.63 -10.68
N ASN A 114 0.06 -4.07 -11.60
CA ASN A 114 -1.39 -4.27 -11.67
C ASN A 114 -1.81 -5.48 -12.52
N ASN A 115 -0.86 -6.14 -13.19
CA ASN A 115 -1.12 -7.22 -14.13
C ASN A 115 -0.59 -8.57 -13.59
N PRO A 116 -1.45 -9.57 -13.31
CA PRO A 116 -1.02 -10.86 -12.76
C PRO A 116 0.03 -11.59 -13.62
N SER A 117 -0.05 -11.48 -14.94
CA SER A 117 0.91 -12.15 -15.84
C SER A 117 2.31 -11.55 -15.81
N SER A 118 2.48 -10.37 -15.20
CA SER A 118 3.80 -9.76 -14.98
C SER A 118 4.50 -10.25 -13.71
N LEU A 119 3.82 -11.00 -12.83
CA LEU A 119 4.37 -11.42 -11.53
C LEU A 119 5.72 -12.19 -11.64
N PRO A 120 5.90 -13.17 -12.56
CA PRO A 120 7.19 -13.86 -12.69
C PRO A 120 8.34 -12.90 -13.05
N VAL A 121 8.09 -11.93 -13.92
CA VAL A 121 9.07 -10.90 -14.29
C VAL A 121 9.38 -10.00 -13.11
N LEU A 122 8.35 -9.58 -12.35
CA LEU A 122 8.52 -8.75 -11.16
C LEU A 122 9.34 -9.44 -10.05
N MET A 123 9.25 -10.76 -9.92
CA MET A 123 10.07 -11.55 -9.00
C MET A 123 11.50 -11.76 -9.53
N ALA A 124 11.68 -11.87 -10.84
CA ALA A 124 13.00 -12.04 -11.45
C ALA A 124 13.88 -10.78 -11.35
N ILE A 125 13.29 -9.58 -11.33
CA ILE A 125 14.02 -8.30 -11.25
C ILE A 125 14.99 -8.25 -10.04
N PRO A 126 14.54 -8.40 -8.78
CA PRO A 126 15.47 -8.35 -7.64
C PRO A 126 16.53 -9.45 -7.69
N ILE A 127 16.17 -10.67 -8.12
CA ILE A 127 17.13 -11.78 -8.28
C ILE A 127 18.24 -11.37 -9.25
N ALA A 128 17.87 -10.84 -10.42
CA ALA A 128 18.82 -10.38 -11.41
C ALA A 128 19.68 -9.23 -10.89
N ILE A 129 19.11 -8.27 -10.15
CA ILE A 129 19.87 -7.16 -9.57
C ILE A 129 20.92 -7.67 -8.58
N PHE A 130 20.54 -8.51 -7.61
CA PHE A 130 21.48 -9.06 -6.63
C PHE A 130 22.60 -9.87 -7.29
N LEU A 131 22.28 -10.71 -8.27
CA LEU A 131 23.27 -11.51 -8.98
C LEU A 131 24.19 -10.65 -9.85
N VAL A 132 23.64 -9.75 -10.67
CA VAL A 132 24.44 -8.92 -11.58
C VAL A 132 25.35 -8.00 -10.79
N VAL A 133 24.83 -7.27 -9.79
CA VAL A 133 25.64 -6.35 -8.99
C VAL A 133 26.71 -7.12 -8.20
N GLY A 134 26.34 -8.23 -7.55
CA GLY A 134 27.28 -9.05 -6.80
C GLY A 134 28.39 -9.66 -7.66
N LEU A 135 28.06 -10.20 -8.84
CA LEU A 135 29.05 -10.79 -9.76
C LEU A 135 29.95 -9.73 -10.40
N VAL A 136 29.40 -8.58 -10.78
CA VAL A 136 30.20 -7.46 -11.33
C VAL A 136 31.18 -6.96 -10.28
N LEU A 137 30.75 -6.74 -9.03
CA LEU A 137 31.64 -6.34 -7.93
C LEU A 137 32.75 -7.37 -7.68
N LYS A 138 32.42 -8.66 -7.77
CA LYS A 138 33.41 -9.74 -7.67
C LYS A 138 34.48 -9.68 -8.76
N MET A 139 34.15 -9.26 -9.98
CA MET A 139 35.13 -9.03 -11.05
C MET A 139 36.14 -7.92 -10.71
N PHE A 140 35.75 -6.96 -9.88
CA PHE A 140 36.61 -5.89 -9.37
C PHE A 140 37.29 -6.24 -8.03
N GLY A 141 37.25 -7.50 -7.61
CA GLY A 141 37.89 -7.97 -6.37
C GLY A 141 37.07 -7.74 -5.11
N VAL A 142 35.81 -7.30 -5.22
CA VAL A 142 34.90 -7.09 -4.08
C VAL A 142 34.02 -8.32 -3.89
N ASN A 143 34.35 -9.15 -2.89
CA ASN A 143 33.67 -10.43 -2.62
C ASN A 143 32.43 -10.27 -1.71
N TRP A 144 31.49 -9.40 -2.07
CA TRP A 144 30.25 -9.22 -1.31
C TRP A 144 29.15 -10.26 -1.57
N LEU A 145 29.31 -11.06 -2.62
CA LEU A 145 28.45 -12.21 -2.93
C LEU A 145 29.28 -13.49 -2.94
N ASN A 146 29.00 -14.38 -1.99
CA ASN A 146 29.71 -15.63 -1.80
C ASN A 146 28.73 -16.81 -1.72
N PHE A 147 28.86 -17.76 -2.64
CA PHE A 147 28.02 -18.96 -2.68
C PHE A 147 28.58 -20.13 -1.87
N ASN A 148 29.82 -20.02 -1.39
CA ASN A 148 30.48 -21.08 -0.63
C ASN A 148 31.36 -20.48 0.47
N PRO A 149 30.76 -19.80 1.47
CA PRO A 149 31.51 -19.35 2.63
C PRO A 149 32.02 -20.53 3.44
N ALA A 150 33.24 -20.41 3.98
CA ALA A 150 33.87 -21.43 4.80
C ALA A 150 34.02 -20.92 6.23
N GLY A 151 33.63 -21.73 7.21
CA GLY A 151 33.75 -21.40 8.63
C GLY A 151 32.86 -22.27 9.52
N ASP A 152 33.18 -22.32 10.81
CA ASP A 152 32.47 -23.14 11.80
C ASP A 152 31.16 -22.48 12.28
N GLN A 153 31.05 -21.16 12.12
CA GLN A 153 29.85 -20.37 12.41
C GLN A 153 29.61 -19.42 11.24
N LEU A 154 28.63 -19.74 10.43
CA LEU A 154 28.23 -18.94 9.29
C LEU A 154 27.02 -18.07 9.64
N TRP A 155 27.04 -16.85 9.15
CA TRP A 155 25.98 -15.85 9.26
C TRP A 155 25.54 -15.41 7.85
N GLN A 156 24.35 -14.81 7.72
CA GLN A 156 23.79 -14.45 6.41
C GLN A 156 24.71 -13.51 5.59
N ALA A 157 25.39 -12.58 6.25
CA ALA A 157 26.36 -11.66 5.63
C ALA A 157 27.60 -12.34 5.06
N ASP A 158 27.91 -13.57 5.47
CA ASP A 158 28.99 -14.36 4.86
C ASP A 158 28.63 -14.83 3.45
N TYR A 159 27.33 -14.96 3.16
CA TYR A 159 26.82 -15.28 1.83
C TYR A 159 26.53 -14.00 1.03
N ILE A 160 25.83 -13.05 1.63
CA ILE A 160 25.43 -11.77 1.01
C ILE A 160 25.76 -10.65 1.98
N SER A 161 26.87 -9.98 1.73
CA SER A 161 27.34 -8.88 2.59
C SER A 161 26.28 -7.80 2.78
N ASN A 162 26.19 -7.26 4.00
CA ASN A 162 25.29 -6.14 4.31
C ASN A 162 25.53 -4.95 3.38
N TYR A 163 26.77 -4.71 2.97
CA TYR A 163 27.10 -3.68 1.97
C TYR A 163 26.39 -3.91 0.62
N LEU A 164 26.36 -5.16 0.12
CA LEU A 164 25.65 -5.50 -1.12
C LEU A 164 24.14 -5.31 -0.96
N VAL A 165 23.59 -5.71 0.18
CA VAL A 165 22.17 -5.47 0.50
C VAL A 165 21.88 -3.97 0.47
N ASP A 166 22.71 -3.14 1.09
CA ASP A 166 22.45 -1.72 1.26
C ASP A 166 22.58 -0.91 -0.02
N ILE A 167 23.59 -1.19 -0.87
CA ILE A 167 23.71 -0.50 -2.17
C ILE A 167 22.54 -0.82 -3.12
N ILE A 168 21.77 -1.88 -2.85
CA ILE A 168 20.57 -2.24 -3.61
C ILE A 168 19.31 -1.70 -2.92
N MET A 169 19.17 -1.94 -1.62
CA MET A 169 17.96 -1.66 -0.84
C MET A 169 17.78 -0.17 -0.55
N VAL A 170 18.84 0.52 -0.12
CA VAL A 170 18.75 1.94 0.26
C VAL A 170 18.35 2.81 -0.94
N PRO A 171 18.98 2.68 -2.13
CA PRO A 171 18.53 3.42 -3.31
C PRO A 171 17.10 3.05 -3.73
N THR A 172 16.70 1.78 -3.60
CA THR A 172 15.34 1.35 -3.93
C THR A 172 14.30 1.97 -2.99
N PHE A 173 14.59 1.99 -1.68
CA PHE A 173 13.75 2.64 -0.67
C PHE A 173 13.66 4.16 -0.90
N CYS A 174 14.78 4.84 -1.10
CA CYS A 174 14.82 6.27 -1.41
C CYS A 174 14.11 6.59 -2.73
N GLY A 175 14.26 5.74 -3.74
CA GLY A 175 13.53 5.82 -5.00
C GLY A 175 12.02 5.74 -4.79
N ALA A 176 11.55 4.78 -3.97
CA ALA A 176 10.14 4.67 -3.62
C ALA A 176 9.60 5.92 -2.91
N ILE A 177 10.38 6.51 -1.99
CA ILE A 177 10.05 7.80 -1.37
C ILE A 177 9.94 8.89 -2.44
N GLY A 178 10.88 8.96 -3.38
CA GLY A 178 10.84 9.89 -4.50
C GLY A 178 9.58 9.76 -5.35
N VAL A 179 9.17 8.53 -5.67
CA VAL A 179 7.92 8.26 -6.40
C VAL A 179 6.71 8.77 -5.63
N PHE A 180 6.64 8.50 -4.32
CA PHE A 180 5.57 9.03 -3.47
C PHE A 180 5.58 10.56 -3.41
N ALA A 181 6.74 11.19 -3.23
CA ALA A 181 6.85 12.65 -3.15
C ALA A 181 6.34 13.33 -4.44
N LEU A 182 6.75 12.81 -5.61
CA LEU A 182 6.29 13.31 -6.92
C LEU A 182 4.81 13.03 -7.17
N GLY A 183 4.31 11.87 -6.75
CA GLY A 183 2.90 11.51 -6.83
C GLY A 183 2.03 12.40 -5.95
N LEU A 184 2.42 12.60 -4.69
CA LEU A 184 1.73 13.45 -3.72
C LEU A 184 1.73 14.92 -4.12
N LYS A 185 2.83 15.44 -4.67
CA LYS A 185 2.88 16.82 -5.18
C LYS A 185 1.79 17.09 -6.22
N ARG A 186 1.67 16.18 -7.21
CA ARG A 186 0.63 16.27 -8.25
C ARG A 186 -0.76 16.08 -7.65
N PHE A 187 -0.93 15.06 -6.81
CA PHE A 187 -2.19 14.75 -6.16
C PHE A 187 -2.75 15.89 -5.32
N ILE A 188 -1.93 16.55 -4.51
CA ILE A 188 -2.35 17.70 -3.69
C ILE A 188 -2.80 18.86 -4.58
N THR A 189 -2.08 19.10 -5.68
CA THR A 189 -2.43 20.14 -6.66
C THR A 189 -3.79 19.86 -7.28
N ASP A 190 -4.02 18.62 -7.73
CA ASP A 190 -5.26 18.20 -8.39
C ASP A 190 -6.45 18.15 -7.43
N ILE A 191 -6.24 17.70 -6.19
CA ILE A 191 -7.25 17.76 -5.13
C ILE A 191 -7.66 19.20 -4.83
N HIS A 192 -6.70 20.11 -4.77
CA HIS A 192 -6.98 21.50 -4.50
C HIS A 192 -7.76 22.18 -5.64
N ALA A 193 -7.32 21.94 -6.87
CA ALA A 193 -8.02 22.41 -8.06
C ALA A 193 -9.46 21.87 -8.13
N ASN A 194 -9.66 20.57 -7.89
CA ASN A 194 -11.01 19.98 -7.83
C ASN A 194 -11.84 20.58 -6.69
N ALA A 195 -11.23 20.83 -5.53
CA ALA A 195 -11.93 21.41 -4.40
C ALA A 195 -12.45 22.82 -4.69
N LEU A 196 -11.66 23.66 -5.36
CA LEU A 196 -12.09 24.99 -5.81
C LEU A 196 -13.19 24.90 -6.87
N LEU A 197 -13.02 24.03 -7.88
CA LEU A 197 -14.01 23.84 -8.95
C LEU A 197 -15.36 23.35 -8.43
N GLU A 198 -15.37 22.45 -7.45
CA GLU A 198 -16.59 21.97 -6.84
C GLU A 198 -17.09 22.89 -5.71
N GLY A 199 -16.43 24.02 -5.42
CA GLY A 199 -16.78 24.94 -4.33
C GLY A 199 -16.72 24.30 -2.94
N LYS A 200 -15.82 23.33 -2.74
CA LYS A 200 -15.57 22.64 -1.46
C LYS A 200 -14.68 23.45 -0.53
N THR A 201 -14.05 24.51 -1.03
CA THR A 201 -13.19 25.44 -0.27
C THR A 201 -13.13 26.77 -1.00
N ASP A 202 -12.98 27.85 -0.25
CA ASP A 202 -12.77 29.21 -0.77
C ASP A 202 -11.29 29.65 -0.69
N LYS A 203 -10.42 28.78 -0.14
CA LYS A 203 -8.98 29.05 -0.04
C LYS A 203 -8.33 28.86 -1.41
N GLU A 204 -7.96 29.95 -2.09
CA GLU A 204 -7.35 29.90 -3.44
C GLU A 204 -5.95 29.28 -3.49
N LYS A 205 -5.23 29.30 -2.36
CA LYS A 205 -3.86 28.77 -2.26
C LYS A 205 -3.73 27.89 -1.03
N ILE A 206 -2.89 26.87 -1.15
CA ILE A 206 -2.52 26.01 -0.03
C ILE A 206 -1.48 26.71 0.83
N GLU A 207 -1.82 26.96 2.09
CA GLU A 207 -0.89 27.45 3.10
C GLU A 207 -0.11 26.27 3.71
N PRO A 208 1.22 26.16 3.48
CA PRO A 208 1.97 24.96 3.87
C PRO A 208 1.95 24.70 5.38
N VAL A 209 2.05 25.75 6.20
CA VAL A 209 2.09 25.64 7.66
C VAL A 209 0.77 25.11 8.21
N GLU A 210 -0.35 25.66 7.72
CA GLU A 210 -1.68 25.22 8.14
C GLU A 210 -1.98 23.79 7.65
N PHE A 211 -1.55 23.45 6.42
CA PHE A 211 -1.68 22.09 5.90
C PHE A 211 -0.90 21.06 6.74
N ILE A 212 0.34 21.37 7.12
CA ILE A 212 1.15 20.50 7.98
C ILE A 212 0.49 20.35 9.37
N ARG A 213 -0.07 21.41 9.95
CA ARG A 213 -0.82 21.32 11.21
C ARG A 213 -2.02 20.38 11.08
N SER A 214 -2.76 20.47 9.98
CA SER A 214 -3.88 19.56 9.68
C SER A 214 -3.43 18.10 9.52
N LEU A 215 -2.27 17.87 8.90
CA LEU A 215 -1.68 16.52 8.80
C LEU A 215 -1.40 15.93 10.19
N ILE A 216 -0.75 16.68 11.08
CA ILE A 216 -0.44 16.25 12.45
C ILE A 216 -1.74 15.96 13.22
N LYS A 217 -2.77 16.80 13.06
CA LYS A 217 -4.07 16.65 13.73
C LYS A 217 -4.80 15.36 13.35
N VAL A 218 -4.59 14.85 12.14
CA VAL A 218 -5.26 13.65 11.64
C VAL A 218 -4.57 12.35 12.06
N LEU A 219 -3.27 12.38 12.39
CA LEU A 219 -2.50 11.19 12.77
C LEU A 219 -3.13 10.38 13.92
N PRO A 220 -3.61 10.98 15.03
CA PRO A 220 -4.26 10.22 16.10
C PRO A 220 -5.52 9.49 15.62
N THR A 221 -6.29 10.09 14.72
CA THR A 221 -7.50 9.47 14.15
C THR A 221 -7.14 8.26 13.29
N ILE A 222 -6.06 8.36 12.50
CA ILE A 222 -5.54 7.24 11.71
C ILE A 222 -5.07 6.14 12.66
N MET A 223 -4.20 6.46 13.63
CA MET A 223 -3.63 5.46 14.54
C MET A 223 -4.69 4.71 15.34
N ARG A 224 -5.69 5.41 15.87
CA ARG A 224 -6.75 4.80 16.67
C ARG A 224 -7.75 3.97 15.85
N HIS A 225 -7.85 4.18 14.53
CA HIS A 225 -8.80 3.50 13.64
C HIS A 225 -10.28 3.56 14.09
N ASN A 226 -10.65 4.52 14.94
CA ASN A 226 -11.98 4.61 15.58
C ASN A 226 -13.16 4.70 14.59
N ARG A 227 -12.93 5.24 13.39
CA ARG A 227 -13.98 5.38 12.37
C ARG A 227 -14.27 4.08 11.61
N PHE A 228 -13.36 3.11 11.65
CA PHE A 228 -13.59 1.82 10.97
C PHE A 228 -14.68 1.00 11.69
N SER A 229 -14.80 1.15 13.02
CA SER A 229 -15.86 0.55 13.82
C SER A 229 -17.23 1.23 13.69
N GLU A 230 -17.31 2.40 13.06
CA GLU A 230 -18.59 3.08 12.81
C GLU A 230 -19.38 2.42 11.67
N CYS A 231 -18.74 1.57 10.87
CA CYS A 231 -19.39 0.82 9.79
C CYS A 231 -19.77 -0.60 10.23
N GLY A 232 -20.96 -1.06 9.83
CA GLY A 232 -21.57 -2.28 10.38
C GLY A 232 -21.02 -3.58 9.79
N GLU A 233 -20.94 -3.67 8.47
CA GLU A 233 -20.72 -4.94 7.74
C GLU A 233 -19.30 -5.52 7.88
N ASN A 234 -18.33 -4.72 8.32
CA ASN A 234 -16.91 -5.11 8.30
C ASN A 234 -16.18 -4.93 9.63
N LYS A 235 -16.89 -4.82 10.76
CA LYS A 235 -16.26 -4.75 12.09
C LYS A 235 -15.27 -5.89 12.33
N ASP A 236 -15.61 -7.10 11.92
CA ASP A 236 -14.76 -8.27 12.10
C ASP A 236 -13.43 -8.17 11.35
N ARG A 237 -13.37 -7.42 10.24
CA ARG A 237 -12.12 -7.23 9.48
C ARG A 237 -11.10 -6.33 10.19
N ALA A 238 -11.54 -5.52 11.16
CA ALA A 238 -10.71 -4.53 11.83
C ALA A 238 -9.49 -5.16 12.50
N THR A 239 -9.68 -6.22 13.29
CA THR A 239 -8.60 -6.86 14.05
C THR A 239 -7.48 -7.37 13.15
N ALA A 240 -7.84 -8.13 12.10
CA ALA A 240 -6.85 -8.67 11.16
C ALA A 240 -6.08 -7.52 10.46
N HIS A 241 -6.76 -6.44 10.11
CA HIS A 241 -6.12 -5.25 9.54
C HIS A 241 -5.16 -4.57 10.52
N MET A 242 -5.56 -4.43 11.78
CA MET A 242 -4.72 -3.82 12.82
C MET A 242 -3.46 -4.64 13.09
N MET A 243 -3.58 -5.97 13.13
CA MET A 243 -2.44 -6.86 13.29
C MET A 243 -1.41 -6.68 12.16
N VAL A 244 -1.88 -6.62 10.91
CA VAL A 244 -1.00 -6.40 9.76
C VAL A 244 -0.38 -4.99 9.81
N LEU A 245 -1.18 -3.95 10.07
CA LEU A 245 -0.69 -2.57 10.12
C LEU A 245 0.37 -2.36 11.21
N PHE A 246 0.06 -2.72 12.46
CA PHE A 246 0.99 -2.55 13.57
C PHE A 246 2.16 -3.52 13.49
N GLY A 247 1.98 -4.70 12.89
CA GLY A 247 3.08 -5.60 12.55
C GLY A 247 4.07 -4.95 11.58
N PHE A 248 3.59 -4.33 10.50
CA PHE A 248 4.45 -3.60 9.56
C PHE A 248 5.15 -2.41 10.21
N ILE A 249 4.44 -1.59 11.00
CA ILE A 249 5.03 -0.45 11.69
C ILE A 249 6.12 -0.92 12.66
N GLY A 250 5.84 -1.95 13.47
CA GLY A 250 6.79 -2.52 14.40
C GLY A 250 8.03 -3.07 13.71
N LEU A 251 7.86 -3.84 12.63
CA LEU A 251 8.97 -4.38 11.84
C LEU A 251 9.78 -3.30 11.14
N PHE A 252 9.14 -2.23 10.64
CA PHE A 252 9.85 -1.09 10.06
C PHE A 252 10.72 -0.38 11.10
N ILE A 253 10.19 -0.19 12.32
CA ILE A 253 10.97 0.37 13.45
C ILE A 253 12.15 -0.54 13.80
N VAL A 254 11.93 -1.86 13.85
CA VAL A 254 13.00 -2.84 14.11
C VAL A 254 14.10 -2.74 13.07
N THR A 255 13.76 -2.79 11.77
CA THR A 255 14.73 -2.68 10.68
C THR A 255 15.49 -1.36 10.75
N GLY A 256 14.80 -0.24 10.94
CA GLY A 256 15.44 1.07 11.10
C GLY A 256 16.34 1.17 12.33
N THR A 257 15.97 0.52 13.44
CA THR A 257 16.75 0.52 14.68
C THR A 257 18.05 -0.28 14.50
N PHE A 258 18.00 -1.45 13.87
CA PHE A 258 19.21 -2.23 13.60
C PHE A 258 20.08 -1.59 12.53
N PHE A 259 19.48 -0.99 11.49
CA PHE A 259 20.23 -0.18 10.53
C PHE A 259 20.98 0.98 11.21
N PHE A 260 20.32 1.71 12.12
CA PHE A 260 20.96 2.76 12.91
C PHE A 260 22.05 2.22 13.85
N ALA A 261 21.78 1.10 14.52
CA ALA A 261 22.75 0.48 15.42
C ALA A 261 24.02 0.05 14.68
N GLU A 262 23.89 -0.57 13.51
CA GLU A 262 25.03 -1.02 12.70
C GLU A 262 25.81 0.16 12.12
N TRP A 263 25.13 1.10 11.46
CA TRP A 263 25.81 2.15 10.68
C TRP A 263 26.18 3.40 11.47
N VAL A 264 25.47 3.72 12.55
CA VAL A 264 25.71 4.94 13.35
C VAL A 264 26.38 4.62 14.67
N LEU A 265 25.97 3.53 15.33
CA LEU A 265 26.53 3.13 16.62
C LEU A 265 27.65 2.08 16.49
N HIS A 266 27.88 1.55 15.29
CA HIS A 266 28.85 0.48 15.03
C HIS A 266 28.65 -0.76 15.91
N ILE A 267 27.38 -1.08 16.20
CA ILE A 267 26.97 -2.28 16.94
C ILE A 267 26.57 -3.33 15.91
N GLU A 268 27.49 -4.23 15.62
CA GLU A 268 27.31 -5.31 14.65
C GLU A 268 26.48 -6.48 15.23
N GLY A 269 25.72 -7.14 14.35
CA GLY A 269 25.03 -8.39 14.71
C GLY A 269 26.00 -9.57 14.85
N PRO A 270 25.55 -10.72 15.40
CA PRO A 270 24.20 -11.07 15.82
C PRO A 270 23.75 -10.35 17.10
N TYR A 271 22.59 -9.69 17.06
CA TYR A 271 21.99 -9.08 18.25
C TYR A 271 21.46 -10.14 19.23
N SER A 272 21.60 -9.84 20.53
CA SER A 272 21.10 -10.67 21.63
C SER A 272 19.59 -10.94 21.51
N GLN A 273 19.18 -12.17 21.79
CA GLN A 273 17.76 -12.58 21.80
C GLN A 273 16.96 -11.95 22.96
N TRP A 274 17.65 -11.39 23.94
CA TRP A 274 17.04 -10.63 25.05
C TRP A 274 16.81 -9.16 24.70
N SER A 275 17.21 -8.72 23.50
CA SER A 275 16.96 -7.35 23.06
C SER A 275 15.45 -7.09 22.95
N PRO A 276 14.93 -5.99 23.52
CA PRO A 276 13.51 -5.64 23.36
C PRO A 276 13.15 -5.39 21.89
N VAL A 277 14.11 -4.96 21.06
CA VAL A 277 13.94 -4.79 19.61
C VAL A 277 13.73 -6.14 18.92
N LYS A 278 14.39 -7.21 19.39
CA LYS A 278 14.15 -8.58 18.89
C LYS A 278 12.77 -9.10 19.28
N TRP A 279 12.30 -8.82 20.48
CA TRP A 279 10.93 -9.19 20.87
C TRP A 279 9.87 -8.46 20.06
N LEU A 280 10.10 -7.18 19.78
CA LEU A 280 9.24 -6.43 18.86
C LEU A 280 9.27 -7.02 17.45
N ALA A 281 10.43 -7.48 16.98
CA ALA A 281 10.56 -8.17 15.68
C ALA A 281 9.70 -9.44 15.63
N ASN A 282 9.80 -10.29 16.65
CA ASN A 282 9.06 -11.54 16.71
C ASN A 282 7.55 -11.31 16.87
N ALA A 283 7.15 -10.39 17.75
CA ALA A 283 5.75 -9.99 17.89
C ALA A 283 5.18 -9.42 16.58
N GLY A 284 5.94 -8.57 15.88
CA GLY A 284 5.55 -8.01 14.60
C GLY A 284 5.43 -9.06 13.50
N GLY A 285 6.39 -9.98 13.40
CA GLY A 285 6.36 -11.10 12.44
C GLY A 285 5.17 -12.03 12.67
N ILE A 286 4.91 -12.41 13.92
CA ILE A 286 3.75 -13.24 14.29
C ILE A 286 2.44 -12.50 13.97
N ALA A 287 2.36 -11.21 14.28
CA ALA A 287 1.19 -10.40 13.96
C ALA A 287 0.92 -10.32 12.45
N LEU A 288 1.97 -10.22 11.61
CA LEU A 288 1.83 -10.29 10.15
C LEU A 288 1.27 -11.64 9.68
N ILE A 289 1.80 -12.76 10.20
CA ILE A 289 1.36 -14.11 9.80
C ILE A 289 -0.09 -14.35 10.23
N ILE A 290 -0.43 -14.10 11.48
CA ILE A 290 -1.78 -14.32 11.99
C ILE A 290 -2.76 -13.36 11.32
N GLY A 291 -2.42 -12.07 11.25
CA GLY A 291 -3.25 -11.06 10.59
C GLY A 291 -3.50 -11.39 9.11
N GLY A 292 -2.45 -11.76 8.37
CA GLY A 292 -2.56 -12.20 6.97
C GLY A 292 -3.39 -13.46 6.81
N SER A 293 -3.19 -14.47 7.66
CA SER A 293 -3.94 -15.72 7.64
C SER A 293 -5.43 -15.50 7.93
N LEU A 294 -5.75 -14.64 8.90
CA LEU A 294 -7.13 -14.24 9.20
C LEU A 294 -7.79 -13.49 8.02
N MET A 295 -7.03 -12.67 7.29
CA MET A 295 -7.54 -12.02 6.07
C MET A 295 -7.84 -13.03 4.96
N ILE A 296 -7.00 -14.05 4.78
CA ILE A 296 -7.25 -15.13 3.82
C ILE A 296 -8.51 -15.91 4.22
N ALA A 297 -8.58 -16.37 5.47
CA ALA A 297 -9.70 -17.16 5.97
C ALA A 297 -11.05 -16.42 5.78
N LYS A 298 -11.10 -15.13 6.14
CA LYS A 298 -12.29 -14.30 5.95
C LYS A 298 -12.65 -14.10 4.48
N ARG A 299 -11.65 -13.93 3.62
CA ARG A 299 -11.85 -13.76 2.18
C ARG A 299 -12.38 -15.03 1.52
N MET A 300 -11.88 -16.20 1.91
CA MET A 300 -12.37 -17.49 1.41
C MET A 300 -13.81 -17.79 1.87
N GLY A 301 -14.24 -17.24 3.02
CA GLY A 301 -15.60 -17.39 3.53
C GLY A 301 -16.65 -16.48 2.89
N GLN A 302 -16.27 -15.47 2.11
CA GLN A 302 -17.19 -14.46 1.57
C GLN A 302 -17.34 -14.59 0.04
N GLN A 303 -18.26 -15.45 -0.39
CA GLN A 303 -18.47 -15.81 -1.82
C GLN A 303 -19.05 -14.66 -2.66
N ASP A 304 -19.78 -13.71 -2.06
CA ASP A 304 -20.46 -12.62 -2.79
C ASP A 304 -19.55 -11.42 -3.10
N GLN A 305 -18.33 -11.40 -2.57
CA GLN A 305 -17.36 -10.32 -2.72
C GLN A 305 -16.40 -10.63 -3.87
N ILE A 306 -16.24 -9.69 -4.81
CA ILE A 306 -15.28 -9.85 -5.90
C ILE A 306 -13.89 -9.57 -5.34
N THR A 307 -12.97 -10.51 -5.51
CA THR A 307 -11.57 -10.33 -5.10
C THR A 307 -10.70 -9.98 -6.30
N SER A 308 -9.77 -9.06 -6.12
CA SER A 308 -8.86 -8.62 -7.18
C SER A 308 -7.49 -9.28 -7.04
N TYR A 309 -6.73 -9.38 -8.13
CA TYR A 309 -5.34 -9.83 -8.11
C TYR A 309 -4.49 -9.08 -7.06
N LYS A 310 -4.65 -7.75 -6.99
CA LYS A 310 -3.91 -6.90 -6.03
C LYS A 310 -4.13 -7.28 -4.58
N ASP A 311 -5.32 -7.79 -4.25
CA ASP A 311 -5.61 -8.24 -2.90
C ASP A 311 -4.78 -9.46 -2.51
N TRP A 312 -4.74 -10.45 -3.40
CA TRP A 312 -4.01 -11.69 -3.18
C TRP A 312 -2.50 -11.49 -3.23
N TYR A 313 -2.01 -10.68 -4.17
CA TYR A 313 -0.60 -10.33 -4.28
C TYR A 313 -0.09 -9.71 -2.98
N LEU A 314 -0.80 -8.71 -2.44
CA LEU A 314 -0.37 -8.03 -1.22
C LEU A 314 -0.39 -8.99 -0.02
N ILE A 315 -1.49 -9.72 0.19
CA ILE A 315 -1.59 -10.68 1.31
C ILE A 315 -0.49 -11.75 1.22
N GLY A 316 -0.24 -12.26 0.00
CA GLY A 316 0.86 -13.19 -0.25
C GLY A 316 2.22 -12.60 0.11
N LEU A 317 2.49 -11.35 -0.31
CA LEU A 317 3.72 -10.65 0.04
C LEU A 317 3.88 -10.47 1.55
N VAL A 318 2.81 -10.10 2.28
CA VAL A 318 2.84 -9.98 3.75
C VAL A 318 3.20 -11.32 4.41
N LEU A 319 2.58 -12.42 3.96
CA LEU A 319 2.84 -13.75 4.52
C LEU A 319 4.25 -14.24 4.18
N VAL A 320 4.74 -13.98 2.98
CA VAL A 320 6.13 -14.28 2.61
C VAL A 320 7.08 -13.48 3.48
N LEU A 321 6.88 -12.18 3.67
CA LEU A 321 7.73 -11.35 4.53
C LEU A 321 7.77 -11.85 5.98
N GLY A 322 6.60 -12.05 6.59
CA GLY A 322 6.52 -12.54 7.97
C GLY A 322 7.08 -13.96 8.13
N GLY A 323 6.70 -14.87 7.22
CA GLY A 323 7.11 -16.27 7.24
C GLY A 323 8.60 -16.46 7.00
N THR A 324 9.15 -15.86 5.95
CA THR A 324 10.59 -15.95 5.65
C THR A 324 11.43 -15.25 6.70
N GLY A 325 11.00 -14.09 7.24
CA GLY A 325 11.75 -13.39 8.28
C GLY A 325 11.91 -14.19 9.57
N LEU A 326 10.80 -14.77 10.07
CA LEU A 326 10.84 -15.64 11.24
C LEU A 326 11.60 -16.94 10.95
N LEU A 327 11.41 -17.52 9.77
CA LEU A 327 12.09 -18.77 9.39
C LEU A 327 13.61 -18.59 9.26
N THR A 328 14.09 -17.46 8.71
CA THR A 328 15.52 -17.13 8.70
C THR A 328 16.10 -17.11 10.12
N GLU A 329 15.39 -16.50 11.09
CA GLU A 329 15.80 -16.50 12.50
C GLU A 329 15.83 -17.91 13.09
N MET A 330 14.75 -18.68 12.95
CA MET A 330 14.63 -20.03 13.49
C MET A 330 15.71 -20.97 12.93
N LEU A 331 15.95 -20.94 11.62
CA LEU A 331 16.97 -21.78 10.97
C LEU A 331 18.39 -21.41 11.41
N ARG A 332 18.66 -20.11 11.60
CA ARG A 332 19.95 -19.64 12.12
C ARG A 332 20.17 -20.13 13.55
N LEU A 333 19.16 -20.04 14.41
CA LEU A 333 19.23 -20.53 15.79
C LEU A 333 19.32 -22.07 15.86
N GLY A 334 18.80 -22.78 14.86
CA GLY A 334 18.93 -24.22 14.70
C GLY A 334 20.23 -24.67 14.00
N HIS A 335 21.18 -23.76 13.76
CA HIS A 335 22.46 -24.04 13.08
C HIS A 335 22.33 -24.61 11.66
N LEU A 336 21.20 -24.37 10.98
CA LEU A 336 20.97 -24.74 9.58
C LEU A 336 21.32 -23.56 8.67
N TYR A 337 22.62 -23.22 8.59
CA TYR A 337 23.10 -21.97 8.01
C TYR A 337 22.83 -21.84 6.50
N ASP A 338 23.08 -22.88 5.70
CA ASP A 338 22.82 -22.86 4.25
C ASP A 338 21.34 -22.63 3.94
N LEU A 339 20.46 -23.32 4.68
CA LEU A 339 19.02 -23.16 4.52
C LEU A 339 18.57 -21.78 5.01
N SER A 340 19.14 -21.28 6.11
CA SER A 340 18.89 -19.91 6.59
C SER A 340 19.27 -18.87 5.54
N ALA A 341 20.42 -19.04 4.88
CA ALA A 341 20.88 -18.16 3.80
C ALA A 341 19.93 -18.20 2.59
N PHE A 342 19.49 -19.39 2.18
CA PHE A 342 18.50 -19.53 1.10
C PHE A 342 17.18 -18.82 1.42
N ILE A 343 16.63 -19.03 2.62
CA ILE A 343 15.39 -18.35 3.05
C ILE A 343 15.61 -16.84 3.18
N TYR A 344 16.79 -16.41 3.61
CA TYR A 344 17.15 -15.00 3.68
C TYR A 344 17.17 -14.33 2.29
N VAL A 345 17.66 -15.02 1.26
CA VAL A 345 17.57 -14.52 -0.13
C VAL A 345 16.11 -14.31 -0.55
N LEU A 346 15.23 -15.27 -0.25
CA LEU A 346 13.79 -15.12 -0.53
C LEU A 346 13.19 -13.95 0.24
N HIS A 347 13.62 -13.75 1.49
CA HIS A 347 13.22 -12.60 2.30
C HIS A 347 13.67 -11.28 1.66
N LEU A 348 14.94 -11.16 1.24
CA LEU A 348 15.46 -9.97 0.57
C LEU A 348 14.72 -9.68 -0.74
N ILE A 349 14.41 -10.70 -1.54
CA ILE A 349 13.59 -10.54 -2.74
C ILE A 349 12.23 -9.93 -2.37
N ALA A 350 11.56 -10.48 -1.36
CA ALA A 350 10.27 -9.96 -0.91
C ALA A 350 10.35 -8.53 -0.36
N VAL A 351 11.39 -8.18 0.41
CA VAL A 351 11.61 -6.82 0.94
C VAL A 351 11.89 -5.84 -0.20
N TRP A 352 12.69 -6.23 -1.19
CA TRP A 352 12.96 -5.39 -2.35
C TRP A 352 11.67 -5.12 -3.14
N MET A 353 10.88 -6.17 -3.39
CA MET A 353 9.57 -6.05 -4.04
C MET A 353 8.63 -5.16 -3.24
N LEU A 354 8.64 -5.25 -1.91
CA LEU A 354 7.89 -4.35 -1.04
C LEU A 354 8.29 -2.89 -1.32
N PHE A 355 9.58 -2.54 -1.26
CA PHE A 355 10.01 -1.16 -1.50
C PHE A 355 9.70 -0.69 -2.93
N ALA A 356 10.12 -1.44 -3.94
CA ALA A 356 10.00 -1.05 -5.34
C ALA A 356 8.54 -0.93 -5.80
N TYR A 357 7.65 -1.80 -5.32
CA TYR A 357 6.29 -1.92 -5.86
C TYR A 357 5.22 -1.30 -4.97
N THR A 358 5.50 -0.97 -3.70
CA THR A 358 4.54 -0.29 -2.80
C THR A 358 3.95 0.99 -3.40
N PRO A 359 4.71 1.89 -4.06
CA PRO A 359 4.14 3.11 -4.67
C PRO A 359 3.06 2.85 -5.73
N PHE A 360 3.01 1.64 -6.27
CA PHE A 360 2.08 1.21 -7.32
C PHE A 360 1.01 0.23 -6.81
N SER A 361 1.18 -0.27 -5.58
CA SER A 361 0.35 -1.33 -5.01
C SER A 361 -0.86 -0.77 -4.26
N LYS A 362 -1.65 -1.67 -3.68
CA LYS A 362 -2.75 -1.29 -2.78
C LYS A 362 -2.26 -0.59 -1.52
N LEU A 363 -1.02 -0.80 -1.07
CA LEU A 363 -0.46 -0.12 0.12
C LEU A 363 -0.29 1.39 -0.07
N ALA A 364 -0.08 1.86 -1.30
CA ALA A 364 -0.04 3.29 -1.60
C ALA A 364 -1.28 4.04 -1.11
N HIS A 365 -2.44 3.34 -1.00
CA HIS A 365 -3.66 3.96 -0.51
C HIS A 365 -3.50 4.61 0.86
N PHE A 366 -2.66 4.04 1.74
CA PHE A 366 -2.43 4.56 3.08
C PHE A 366 -1.84 5.98 3.01
N VAL A 367 -0.87 6.18 2.12
CA VAL A 367 -0.19 7.46 1.91
C VAL A 367 -1.13 8.49 1.32
N TYR A 368 -1.78 8.17 0.19
CA TYR A 368 -2.71 9.09 -0.48
C TYR A 368 -3.93 9.42 0.39
N ARG A 369 -4.48 8.42 1.10
CA ARG A 369 -5.60 8.64 2.04
C ARG A 369 -5.21 9.56 3.18
N THR A 370 -4.03 9.37 3.77
CA THR A 370 -3.54 10.22 4.87
C THR A 370 -3.48 11.69 4.44
N VAL A 371 -2.94 11.94 3.24
CA VAL A 371 -2.87 13.28 2.66
C VAL A 371 -4.25 13.83 2.31
N ALA A 372 -5.17 13.02 1.78
CA ALA A 372 -6.54 13.44 1.49
C ALA A 372 -7.33 13.79 2.76
N MET A 373 -7.15 13.03 3.85
CA MET A 373 -7.78 13.33 5.14
C MET A 373 -7.21 14.61 5.76
N ALA A 374 -5.89 14.81 5.67
CA ALA A 374 -5.24 16.07 6.07
C ALA A 374 -5.79 17.25 5.27
N TYR A 375 -5.95 17.08 3.95
CA TYR A 375 -6.53 18.09 3.08
C TYR A 375 -7.99 18.40 3.44
N GLN A 376 -8.81 17.39 3.71
CA GLN A 376 -10.19 17.61 4.15
C GLN A 376 -10.25 18.41 5.46
N SER A 377 -9.39 18.07 6.42
CA SER A 377 -9.28 18.82 7.68
C SER A 377 -8.80 20.26 7.45
N TYR A 378 -7.95 20.50 6.44
CA TYR A 378 -7.43 21.81 6.08
C TYR A 378 -8.46 22.69 5.33
N SER A 379 -9.22 22.09 4.42
CA SER A 379 -10.19 22.80 3.59
C SER A 379 -11.47 23.17 4.33
N GLY A 380 -11.68 22.60 5.53
CA GLY A 380 -12.87 22.85 6.34
C GLY A 380 -14.12 22.16 5.80
N ARG A 381 -13.96 21.16 4.91
CA ARG A 381 -15.08 20.43 4.35
C ARG A 381 -15.71 19.52 5.41
N THR A 382 -16.86 19.94 5.92
CA THR A 382 -17.73 19.18 6.83
C THR A 382 -18.67 18.26 6.08
#